data_AF-A0A954JVN6-F1
#
_entry.id   AF-A0A954JVN6-F1
#
_cell.length_a   1.000
_cell.length_b   1.000
_cell.length_c   1.000
_cell.angle_alpha   90.00
_cell.angle_beta   90.00
_cell.angle_gamma   90.00
#
_symmetry.space_group_name_H-M   'P 1'
#
loop_
_entity.id
_entity.type
_entity.pdbx_description
1 polymer ?
#
loop_
_entity_poly.entity_id
_entity_poly.type
_entity_poly.pdbx_seq_one_letter_code
_entity_poly.pdbx_strand_id
1 'polypeptide(L)' 'MATRSKKAPKKQYYNIPGLFGIRVIVFQDENKLELRHMLGLPRDKFSRLVNVSVRAIAKVESNKEKVEKLQRNYIEVKRL' A
#
# COMPACT_ATOMS: atom_id res chain seq x y z
N MET A 1 25.67 -27.04 -15.80
CA MET A 1 25.45 -26.01 -14.77
C MET A 1 24.17 -25.26 -15.09
N ALA A 2 23.08 -25.50 -14.37
CA ALA A 2 21.82 -24.79 -14.59
C ALA A 2 21.89 -23.41 -13.94
N THR A 3 21.91 -22.35 -14.75
CA THR A 3 21.76 -20.97 -14.26
C THR A 3 20.35 -20.82 -13.70
N ARG A 4 20.20 -20.83 -12.37
CA ARG A 4 18.97 -20.39 -11.69
C ARG A 4 18.70 -18.94 -12.08
N SER A 5 17.87 -18.75 -13.10
CA SER A 5 17.26 -17.46 -13.38
C SER A 5 16.49 -17.03 -12.14
N LYS A 6 17.01 -16.05 -11.41
CA LYS A 6 16.31 -15.42 -10.30
C LYS A 6 15.08 -14.73 -10.89
N LYS A 7 13.94 -15.41 -10.88
CA LYS A 7 12.63 -14.86 -11.27
C LYS A 7 12.48 -13.50 -10.57
N ALA A 8 12.38 -12.43 -11.35
CA ALA A 8 12.15 -11.11 -10.80
C ALA A 8 10.92 -11.15 -9.87
N PRO A 9 10.97 -10.51 -8.69
CA PRO A 9 9.86 -10.52 -7.75
C PRO A 9 8.60 -9.97 -8.44
N LYS A 10 7.57 -10.83 -8.55
CA LYS A 10 6.30 -10.44 -9.18
C LYS A 10 5.60 -9.43 -8.27
N LYS A 11 5.47 -8.19 -8.72
CA LYS A 11 4.60 -7.19 -8.11
C LYS A 11 3.15 -7.60 -8.39
N GLN A 12 2.39 -7.95 -7.35
CA GLN A 12 0.95 -8.16 -7.45
C GLN A 12 0.22 -6.95 -6.89
N TYR A 13 -0.85 -6.53 -7.56
CA TYR A 13 -1.68 -5.41 -7.13
C TYR A 13 -3.04 -5.95 -6.73
N TYR A 14 -3.49 -5.60 -5.54
CA TYR A 14 -4.83 -5.89 -5.05
C TYR A 14 -5.61 -4.61 -4.88
N ASN A 15 -6.79 -4.58 -5.49
CA ASN A 15 -7.80 -3.57 -5.17
C ASN A 15 -8.49 -3.98 -3.87
N ILE A 16 -8.79 -3.01 -3.02
CA ILE A 16 -9.60 -3.26 -1.83
C ILE A 16 -11.06 -2.96 -2.17
N PRO A 17 -11.99 -3.92 -1.99
CA PRO A 17 -13.41 -3.69 -2.22
C PRO A 17 -13.91 -2.48 -1.40
N GLY A 18 -14.53 -1.51 -2.09
CA GLY A 18 -15.07 -0.31 -1.44
C GLY A 18 -14.06 0.81 -1.13
N LEU A 19 -12.78 0.65 -1.49
CA LEU A 19 -11.77 1.73 -1.49
C LEU A 19 -11.32 2.01 -2.92
N PHE A 20 -12.09 2.82 -3.64
CA PHE A 20 -11.79 3.17 -5.02
C PHE A 20 -10.53 4.04 -5.11
N GLY A 21 -9.60 3.66 -5.99
CA GLY A 21 -8.34 4.37 -6.22
C GLY A 21 -7.21 4.02 -5.25
N ILE A 22 -7.46 3.19 -4.24
CA ILE A 22 -6.44 2.62 -3.35
C ILE A 22 -6.08 1.22 -3.82
N ARG A 23 -4.77 0.96 -3.89
CA ARG A 23 -4.22 -0.35 -4.23
C ARG A 23 -3.21 -0.77 -3.18
N VAL A 24 -3.17 -2.07 -2.91
CA VAL A 24 -2.12 -2.70 -2.11
C VAL A 24 -1.20 -3.43 -3.07
N ILE A 25 0.09 -3.14 -2.99
CA ILE A 25 1.15 -3.86 -3.67
C ILE A 25 1.62 -4.97 -2.73
N VAL A 26 1.70 -6.18 -3.28
CA VAL A 26 2.39 -7.30 -2.64
C VAL A 26 3.71 -7.49 -3.36
N PHE A 27 4.79 -7.33 -2.61
CA PHE A 27 6.15 -7.42 -3.11
C PHE A 27 7.00 -8.17 -2.09
N GLN A 28 7.59 -9.30 -2.50
CA GLN A 28 8.49 -10.10 -1.65
C GLN A 28 7.90 -10.37 -0.26
N ASP A 29 6.65 -10.85 -0.21
CA ASP A 29 5.89 -11.15 1.02
C ASP A 29 5.51 -9.94 1.89
N GLU A 30 5.79 -8.72 1.43
CA GLU A 30 5.32 -7.49 2.08
C GLU A 30 4.10 -6.91 1.36
N ASN A 31 3.04 -6.71 2.12
CA ASN A 31 1.86 -5.96 1.66
C ASN A 31 2.03 -4.49 2.03
N LYS A 32 2.00 -3.61 1.04
CA LYS A 32 2.11 -2.16 1.23
C LYS A 32 1.09 -1.42 0.40
N LEU A 33 0.60 -0.29 0.90
CA LEU A 33 -0.16 0.64 0.05
C LEU A 33 0.69 1.10 -1.13
N GLU A 34 0.10 1.16 -2.32
CA GLU A 34 0.75 1.57 -3.58
C GLU A 34 1.43 2.93 -3.42
N LEU A 35 0.70 3.93 -2.92
CA LEU A 35 1.24 5.28 -2.71
C LEU A 35 2.38 5.30 -1.69
N ARG A 36 2.30 4.48 -0.64
CA ARG A 36 3.40 4.37 0.33
C ARG A 36 4.65 3.75 -0.29
N HIS A 37 4.48 2.74 -1.14
CA HIS A 37 5.57 2.14 -1.89
C HIS A 37 6.17 3.14 -2.90
N MET A 38 5.34 3.90 -3.60
CA MET A 38 5.78 4.93 -4.55
C MET A 38 6.57 6.04 -3.87
N LEU A 39 6.11 6.51 -2.70
CA LEU A 39 6.78 7.57 -1.95
C LEU A 39 8.01 7.07 -1.16
N GLY A 40 8.23 5.75 -1.07
CA GLY A 40 9.33 5.18 -0.30
C GLY A 40 9.27 5.50 1.21
N LEU A 41 8.08 5.82 1.74
CA LEU A 41 7.94 6.30 3.11
C LEU A 41 7.72 5.17 4.12
N PRO A 42 8.30 5.28 5.33
CA PRO A 42 7.93 4.43 6.45
C PRO A 42 6.48 4.71 6.89
N ARG A 43 5.84 3.72 7.52
CA ARG A 43 4.42 3.77 7.88
C ARG A 43 4.08 4.98 8.76
N ASP A 44 4.97 5.37 9.66
CA ASP A 44 4.78 6.53 10.56
C ASP A 44 4.84 7.88 9.87
N LYS A 45 5.67 8.01 8.82
CA LYS A 45 5.70 9.26 8.02
C LYS A 45 4.48 9.32 7.11
N PHE A 46 4.14 8.19 6.49
CA PHE A 46 2.95 8.09 5.65
C PHE A 46 1.68 8.40 6.46
N SER A 47 1.59 7.93 7.71
CA SER A 47 0.44 8.19 8.59
C SER A 47 0.19 9.67 8.84
N ARG A 48 1.25 10.47 8.95
CA ARG A 48 1.18 11.93 9.09
C ARG A 48 0.72 12.59 7.79
N LEU A 49 1.21 12.10 6.65
CA LEU A 49 0.86 12.61 5.32
C LEU A 49 -0.63 12.40 5.00
N VAL A 50 -1.14 11.19 5.23
CA VAL A 50 -2.56 10.87 4.98
C VAL A 50 -3.45 11.12 6.20
N ASN A 51 -2.95 11.72 7.29
CA ASN A 51 -3.70 12.00 8.52
C ASN A 51 -4.59 10.83 9.02
N VAL A 52 -4.02 9.62 9.06
CA VAL A 52 -4.67 8.37 9.47
C VAL A 52 -3.75 7.65 10.45
N SER A 53 -4.30 6.92 11.41
CA SER A 53 -3.48 6.20 12.39
C SER A 53 -2.63 5.11 11.74
N VAL A 54 -1.41 4.90 12.28
CA VAL A 54 -0.49 3.84 11.84
C VAL A 54 -1.17 2.46 11.92
N ARG A 55 -2.00 2.24 12.95
CA ARG A 55 -2.80 1.01 13.11
C ARG A 55 -3.83 0.82 12.00
N ALA A 56 -4.52 1.87 11.58
CA ALA A 56 -5.47 1.79 10.48
C ALA A 56 -4.74 1.49 9.15
N ILE A 57 -3.58 2.09 8.90
CA ILE A 57 -2.75 1.76 7.73
C ILE A 57 -2.30 0.29 7.79
N ALA A 58 -1.84 -0.18 8.95
CA ALA A 58 -1.45 -1.57 9.14
C ALA A 58 -2.60 -2.55 8.87
N LYS A 59 -3.81 -2.25 9.35
CA LYS A 59 -5.03 -3.03 9.07
C LYS A 59 -5.35 -3.09 7.58
N VAL A 60 -5.22 -1.97 6.87
CA VAL A 60 -5.46 -1.92 5.43
C VAL A 60 -4.42 -2.76 4.67
N GLU A 61 -3.15 -2.69 5.08
CA GLU A 61 -2.06 -3.46 4.46
C GLU A 61 -2.15 -4.96 4.75
N SER A 62 -2.50 -5.34 5.98
CA SER A 62 -2.55 -6.75 6.42
C SER A 62 -3.90 -7.42 6.14
N ASN A 63 -5.02 -6.77 6.50
CA ASN A 63 -6.36 -7.36 6.45
C ASN A 63 -7.19 -6.88 5.25
N LYS A 64 -6.69 -5.95 4.42
CA LYS A 64 -7.45 -5.32 3.33
C LYS A 64 -8.77 -4.73 3.82
N GLU A 65 -8.80 -4.25 5.08
CA GLU A 65 -9.97 -3.62 5.68
C GLU A 65 -10.30 -2.28 5.02
N LYS A 66 -11.59 -1.98 4.87
CA LYS A 66 -12.06 -0.68 4.39
C LYS A 66 -11.89 0.36 5.49
N VAL A 67 -11.13 1.42 5.22
CA VAL A 67 -10.99 2.59 6.09
C VAL A 67 -11.37 3.83 5.30
N GLU A 68 -12.59 4.33 5.47
CA GLU A 68 -13.13 5.44 4.66
C GLU A 68 -12.30 6.72 4.75
N LYS A 69 -11.80 7.05 5.95
CA LYS A 69 -10.93 8.21 6.17
C LYS A 69 -9.63 8.14 5.36
N LEU A 70 -9.12 6.92 5.11
CA LEU A 70 -7.93 6.73 4.29
C LEU A 70 -8.19 7.09 2.83
N GLN A 71 -9.37 6.76 2.29
CA GLN A 71 -9.68 7.00 0.88
C GLN A 71 -9.56 8.47 0.49
N ARG A 72 -10.20 9.36 1.25
CA ARG A 72 -10.19 10.80 0.95
C ARG A 72 -8.77 11.36 0.96
N ASN A 73 -8.07 11.17 2.07
CA ASN A 73 -6.71 11.72 2.25
C ASN A 73 -5.71 11.10 1.28
N TYR A 74 -5.88 9.81 0.95
CA TYR A 74 -5.03 9.13 -0.04
C TYR A 74 -5.22 9.70 -1.44
N ILE A 75 -6.46 9.98 -1.85
CA ILE A 75 -6.74 10.60 -3.16
C ILE A 75 -6.18 12.02 -3.22
N GLU A 76 -6.31 12.79 -2.13
CA GLU A 76 -5.74 14.14 -2.04
C GLU A 76 -4.21 14.10 -2.21
N VAL A 77 -3.51 13.21 -1.50
CA VAL A 77 -2.06 13.05 -1.65
C VAL A 77 -1.68 12.56 -3.05
N LYS A 78 -2.46 11.66 -3.64
CA LYS A 78 -2.18 11.12 -4.99
C LYS A 78 -2.40 12.15 -6.12
N ARG A 79 -3.13 13.24 -5.86
CA ARG A 79 -3.36 14.33 -6.81
C ARG A 79 -2.24 15.37 -6.85
N LEU A 80 -1.41 15.42 -5.80
CA LEU A 80 -0.23 16.28 -5.71
C LEU A 80 0.93 15.68 -6.49
#